data_AF-A0A957R7Q9-F1
#
_entry.id   AF-A0A957R7Q9-F1
#
_cell.length_a   1.000
_cell.length_b   1.000
_cell.length_c   1.000
_cell.angle_alpha   90.00
_cell.angle_beta   90.00
_cell.angle_gamma   90.00
#
_symmetry.space_group_name_H-M   'P 1'
#
loop_
_entity.id
_entity.type
_entity.pdbx_description
1 polymer ?
#
loop_
_entity_poly.entity_id
_entity_poly.type
_entity_poly.pdbx_seq_one_letter_code
_entity_poly.pdbx_strand_id
1 'polypeptide(L)'
;SPLASMAHTQNGIHNTLNLLAARREAVSLYRQAYAKGQLRRWRCKLGGRCGRLTALADRVSVTIQPIDLGLQTVPISKIIGSEGRANDFDDEFVPQQSHTHDKWVSVAAAWRSGRPLPPVELIRVGDSYFVRDGHHRLSVAHQLGQATIDAHVTLWQPR
;
A
#
# COMPACT_ATOMS: atom_id res chain seq x y z
N SER A 1 16.13 -39.53 13.87
CA SER A 1 16.02 -39.66 15.35
C SER A 1 14.79 -38.94 15.88
N PRO A 2 14.18 -39.41 16.99
CA PRO A 2 12.96 -38.83 17.57
C PRO A 2 13.05 -37.33 17.87
N LEU A 3 14.23 -36.85 18.28
CA LEU A 3 14.51 -35.43 18.56
C LEU A 3 14.30 -34.50 17.36
N ALA A 4 14.60 -34.95 16.14
CA ALA A 4 14.39 -34.16 14.92
C ALA A 4 12.90 -34.02 14.55
N SER A 5 12.09 -35.04 14.85
CA SER A 5 10.63 -35.03 14.61
C SER A 5 9.90 -34.07 15.56
N MET A 6 10.32 -34.04 16.82
CA MET A 6 9.76 -33.12 17.83
C MET A 6 10.12 -31.66 17.55
N ALA A 7 11.36 -31.38 17.14
CA ALA A 7 11.80 -30.03 16.76
C ALA A 7 11.06 -29.48 15.53
N HIS A 8 10.83 -30.32 14.49
CA HIS A 8 10.02 -29.92 13.33
C HIS A 8 8.57 -29.62 13.68
N THR A 9 7.97 -30.42 14.57
CA THR A 9 6.59 -30.22 15.03
C THR A 9 6.46 -28.94 15.86
N GLN A 10 7.41 -28.67 16.74
CA GLN A 10 7.43 -27.47 17.58
C GLN A 10 7.63 -26.21 16.74
N ASN A 11 8.54 -26.22 15.76
CA ASN A 11 8.71 -25.12 14.79
C ASN A 11 7.45 -24.89 13.94
N GLY A 12 6.76 -25.95 13.52
CA GLY A 12 5.51 -25.85 12.77
C GLY A 12 4.39 -25.16 13.56
N ILE A 13 4.25 -25.51 14.84
CA ILE A 13 3.27 -24.89 15.74
C ILE A 13 3.61 -23.42 16.00
N HIS A 14 4.87 -23.09 16.27
CA HIS A 14 5.31 -21.70 16.51
C HIS A 14 5.09 -20.83 15.28
N ASN A 15 5.41 -21.33 14.09
CA ASN A 15 5.15 -20.63 12.84
C ASN A 15 3.65 -20.39 12.62
N THR A 16 2.82 -21.40 12.88
CA THR A 16 1.35 -21.28 12.73
C THR A 16 0.78 -20.25 13.70
N LEU A 17 1.20 -20.27 14.97
CA LEU A 17 0.78 -19.29 15.98
C LEU A 17 1.21 -17.87 15.59
N ASN A 18 2.43 -17.70 15.08
CA ASN A 18 2.92 -16.41 14.57
C ASN A 18 2.09 -15.90 13.38
N LEU A 19 1.75 -16.77 12.43
CA LEU A 19 0.93 -16.42 11.27
C LEU A 19 -0.50 -16.02 11.67
N LEU A 20 -1.10 -16.73 12.64
CA LEU A 20 -2.43 -16.42 13.17
C LEU A 20 -2.42 -15.11 13.95
N ALA A 21 -1.40 -14.86 14.78
CA ALA A 21 -1.23 -13.61 15.50
C ALA A 21 -1.08 -12.42 14.52
N ALA A 22 -0.20 -12.56 13.53
CA ALA A 22 0.01 -11.55 12.48
C ALA A 22 -1.29 -11.24 11.72
N ARG A 23 -2.09 -12.26 11.39
CA ARG A 23 -3.38 -12.07 10.73
C ARG A 23 -4.38 -11.33 11.63
N ARG A 24 -4.47 -11.66 12.92
CA ARG A 24 -5.38 -10.99 13.87
C ARG A 24 -5.02 -9.50 14.01
N GLU A 25 -3.74 -9.20 14.15
CA GLU A 25 -3.25 -7.82 14.23
C GLU A 25 -3.52 -7.06 12.92
N ALA A 26 -3.30 -7.70 11.77
CA ALA A 26 -3.63 -7.13 10.46
C ALA A 26 -5.13 -6.79 10.32
N VAL A 27 -6.03 -7.64 10.83
CA VAL A 27 -7.47 -7.33 10.86
C VAL A 27 -7.76 -6.12 11.74
N SER A 28 -7.11 -5.99 12.90
CA SER A 28 -7.26 -4.82 13.78
C SER A 28 -6.79 -3.53 13.07
N LEU A 29 -5.62 -3.58 12.43
CA LEU A 29 -5.08 -2.45 11.67
C LEU A 29 -6.00 -2.06 10.51
N TYR A 30 -6.57 -3.03 9.79
CA TYR A 30 -7.55 -2.73 8.74
C TYR A 30 -8.77 -2.01 9.31
N ARG A 31 -9.33 -2.48 10.43
CA ARG A 31 -10.49 -1.84 11.07
C ARG A 31 -10.19 -0.39 11.45
N GLN A 32 -9.00 -0.11 11.98
CA GLN A 32 -8.55 1.24 12.31
C GLN A 32 -8.43 2.12 11.06
N ALA A 33 -7.76 1.62 10.01
CA ALA A 33 -7.62 2.32 8.73
C ALA A 33 -9.00 2.61 8.10
N TYR A 34 -9.87 1.61 8.02
CA TYR A 34 -11.20 1.74 7.44
C TYR A 34 -12.10 2.70 8.23
N ALA A 35 -12.03 2.68 9.57
CA ALA A 35 -12.73 3.64 10.42
C ALA A 35 -12.23 5.08 10.20
N LYS A 36 -10.91 5.28 10.07
CA LYS A 36 -10.32 6.57 9.69
C LYS A 36 -10.90 7.05 8.35
N GLY A 37 -10.99 6.17 7.35
CA GLY A 37 -11.56 6.46 6.03
C GLY A 37 -13.04 6.86 6.09
N GLN A 38 -13.84 6.19 6.93
CA GLN A 38 -15.24 6.57 7.17
C GLN A 38 -15.38 7.95 7.82
N LEU A 39 -14.55 8.28 8.82
CA LEU A 39 -14.55 9.59 9.46
C LEU A 39 -14.18 10.71 8.47
N ARG A 40 -13.14 10.49 7.64
CA ARG A 40 -12.74 11.44 6.58
C ARG A 40 -13.90 11.70 5.61
N ARG A 41 -14.57 10.64 5.13
CA ARG A 41 -15.76 10.76 4.25
C ARG A 41 -16.90 11.55 4.88
N TRP A 42 -17.18 11.29 6.16
CA TRP A 42 -18.21 12.02 6.90
C TRP A 42 -17.86 13.50 7.03
N ARG A 43 -16.60 13.83 7.35
CA ARG A 43 -16.10 15.22 7.39
C ARG A 43 -16.20 15.91 6.02
N CYS A 44 -15.96 15.20 4.92
CA CYS A 44 -16.16 15.77 3.58
C CYS A 44 -17.61 16.16 3.33
N LYS A 45 -18.57 15.31 3.72
CA LYS A 45 -20.02 15.58 3.54
C LYS A 45 -20.52 16.79 4.33
N LEU A 46 -19.83 17.14 5.42
CA LEU A 46 -20.16 18.30 6.28
C LEU A 46 -19.50 19.62 5.86
N GLY A 47 -18.88 19.67 4.67
CA GLY A 47 -18.29 20.90 4.12
C GLY A 47 -16.78 20.82 3.83
N GLY A 48 -16.16 19.63 3.91
CA GLY A 48 -14.76 19.42 3.57
C GLY A 48 -14.53 19.04 2.11
N ARG A 49 -13.46 19.55 1.48
CA ARG A 49 -12.96 19.00 0.21
C ARG A 49 -12.45 17.58 0.46
N CYS A 50 -13.00 16.61 -0.27
CA CYS A 50 -12.48 15.24 -0.27
C CYS A 50 -11.36 15.15 -1.30
N GLY A 51 -10.12 15.03 -0.86
CA GLY A 51 -9.03 14.71 -1.76
C GLY A 51 -9.22 13.30 -2.31
N ARG A 52 -9.51 13.20 -3.61
CA ARG A 52 -9.33 11.95 -4.34
C ARG A 52 -7.88 11.88 -4.78
N LEU A 53 -7.36 10.65 -4.93
CA LEU A 53 -6.09 10.47 -5.62
C LEU A 53 -6.13 11.20 -6.96
N THR A 54 -5.12 12.02 -7.22
CA THR A 54 -5.00 12.69 -8.51
C THR A 54 -4.81 11.62 -9.57
N ALA A 55 -5.73 11.55 -10.54
CA ALA A 55 -5.57 10.64 -11.67
C ALA A 55 -4.38 11.13 -12.52
N LEU A 56 -3.47 10.22 -12.86
CA LEU A 56 -2.32 10.56 -13.69
C LEU A 56 -2.74 11.14 -15.05
N ALA A 57 -3.86 10.67 -15.61
CA ALA A 57 -4.43 11.17 -16.85
C ALA A 57 -4.73 12.69 -16.82
N ASP A 58 -5.03 13.26 -15.64
CA ASP A 58 -5.28 14.70 -15.49
C ASP A 58 -4.00 15.55 -15.56
N ARG A 59 -2.82 14.91 -15.45
CA ARG A 59 -1.51 15.57 -15.37
C ARG A 59 -0.73 15.53 -16.68
N VAL A 60 -1.08 14.65 -17.62
CA VAL A 60 -0.35 14.53 -18.88
C VAL A 60 -1.29 14.35 -20.07
N SER A 61 -1.22 15.29 -21.01
CA SER A 61 -2.00 15.30 -22.26
C SER A 61 -1.14 15.17 -23.52
N VAL A 62 0.13 14.78 -23.37
CA VAL A 62 1.14 14.75 -24.45
C VAL A 62 1.77 13.36 -24.58
N THR A 63 2.44 13.13 -25.71
CA THR A 63 3.23 11.93 -25.95
C THR A 63 4.31 11.79 -24.88
N ILE A 64 4.29 10.67 -24.17
CA ILE A 64 5.23 10.38 -23.08
C ILE A 64 6.33 9.46 -23.61
N GLN A 65 7.57 9.72 -23.23
CA GLN A 65 8.63 8.72 -23.29
C GLN A 65 8.85 8.09 -21.90
N PRO A 66 8.54 6.79 -21.70
CA PRO A 66 8.82 6.10 -20.44
C PRO A 66 10.31 5.74 -20.36
N ILE A 67 10.94 6.10 -19.25
CA ILE A 67 12.34 5.76 -18.92
C ILE A 67 12.32 4.96 -17.63
N ASP A 68 12.84 3.74 -17.65
CA ASP A 68 13.01 2.95 -16.43
C ASP A 68 14.17 3.52 -15.59
N LEU A 69 13.87 3.92 -14.35
CA LEU A 69 14.86 4.39 -13.38
C LEU A 69 15.23 3.32 -12.34
N GLY A 70 14.71 2.10 -12.46
CA GLY A 70 15.03 0.98 -11.60
C GLY A 70 14.44 1.08 -10.19
N LEU A 71 15.03 0.30 -9.27
CA LEU A 71 14.62 0.22 -7.87
C LEU A 71 15.11 1.44 -7.08
N GLN A 72 14.20 2.09 -6.35
CA GLN A 72 14.49 3.27 -5.54
C GLN A 72 13.70 3.25 -4.23
N THR A 73 14.27 3.83 -3.20
CA THR A 73 13.56 4.16 -1.96
C THR A 73 12.93 5.55 -2.11
N VAL A 74 11.60 5.62 -2.12
CA VAL A 74 10.84 6.83 -2.42
C VAL A 74 10.13 7.34 -1.17
N PRO A 75 10.19 8.66 -0.85
CA PRO A 75 9.39 9.24 0.23
C PRO A 75 7.90 9.08 -0.05
N ILE A 76 7.15 8.50 0.89
CA ILE A 76 5.70 8.29 0.73
C ILE A 76 4.97 9.63 0.52
N SER A 77 5.46 10.71 1.14
CA SER A 77 4.93 12.06 0.98
C SER A 77 5.00 12.64 -0.44
N LYS A 78 5.84 12.07 -1.33
CA LYS A 78 5.90 12.47 -2.74
C LYS A 78 4.94 11.67 -3.64
N ILE A 79 4.26 10.67 -3.10
CA ILE A 79 3.29 9.85 -3.83
C ILE A 79 1.90 10.48 -3.67
N ILE A 80 1.41 11.12 -4.72
CA ILE A 80 0.26 12.06 -4.63
C ILE A 80 -0.98 11.59 -5.40
N GLY A 81 -0.88 10.46 -6.10
CA GLY A 81 -1.90 10.04 -7.04
C GLY A 81 -1.69 8.63 -7.56
N SER A 82 -2.46 8.27 -8.57
CA SER A 82 -2.38 6.95 -9.19
C SER A 82 -2.73 6.96 -10.68
N GLU A 83 -2.12 6.03 -11.42
CA GLU A 83 -2.48 5.69 -12.80
C GLU A 83 -3.84 4.96 -12.89
N GLY A 84 -4.39 4.47 -11.78
CA GLY A 84 -5.69 3.80 -11.73
C GLY A 84 -6.22 3.56 -10.31
N ARG A 85 -7.43 2.99 -10.16
CA ARG A 85 -8.00 2.62 -8.84
C ARG A 85 -8.18 3.77 -7.83
N ALA A 86 -8.34 5.01 -8.29
CA ALA A 86 -8.62 6.18 -7.45
C ALA A 86 -9.94 6.09 -6.64
N ASN A 87 -10.80 5.10 -6.92
CA ASN A 87 -12.05 4.85 -6.20
C ASN A 87 -11.90 3.86 -5.03
N ASP A 88 -10.79 3.10 -4.98
CA ASP A 88 -10.54 2.10 -3.94
C ASP A 88 -9.85 2.70 -2.71
N PHE A 89 -9.11 3.79 -2.91
CA PHE A 89 -8.33 4.50 -1.90
C PHE A 89 -8.49 6.01 -2.03
N ASP A 90 -8.42 6.73 -0.92
CA ASP A 90 -8.36 8.19 -0.94
C ASP A 90 -6.93 8.74 -1.10
N ASP A 91 -6.79 10.06 -1.07
CA ASP A 91 -5.52 10.80 -1.15
C ASP A 91 -4.53 10.50 -0.01
N GLU A 92 -4.96 9.87 1.08
CA GLU A 92 -4.11 9.36 2.17
C GLU A 92 -3.92 7.83 2.08
N PHE A 93 -4.23 7.24 0.92
CA PHE A 93 -4.18 5.79 0.68
C PHE A 93 -5.01 4.96 1.65
N VAL A 94 -6.06 5.53 2.24
CA VAL A 94 -6.95 4.82 3.17
C VAL A 94 -7.96 3.99 2.35
N PRO A 95 -8.17 2.70 2.66
CA PRO A 95 -9.13 1.86 1.93
C PRO A 95 -10.56 2.40 2.07
N GLN A 96 -11.25 2.53 0.94
CA GLN A 96 -12.61 3.09 0.88
C GLN A 96 -13.69 2.04 0.61
N GLN A 97 -13.31 0.92 0.02
CA GLN A 97 -14.21 -0.14 -0.43
C GLN A 97 -13.98 -1.43 0.36
N SER A 98 -15.06 -2.13 0.71
CA SER A 98 -14.99 -3.36 1.51
C SER A 98 -14.22 -4.49 0.82
N HIS A 99 -14.22 -4.55 -0.52
CA HIS A 99 -13.47 -5.56 -1.28
C HIS A 99 -11.95 -5.48 -1.09
N THR A 100 -11.43 -4.39 -0.52
CA THR A 100 -9.99 -4.25 -0.22
C THR A 100 -9.56 -5.05 1.01
N HIS A 101 -10.51 -5.47 1.86
CA HIS A 101 -10.23 -6.10 3.16
C HIS A 101 -9.24 -7.26 3.09
N ASP A 102 -9.56 -8.31 2.32
CA ASP A 102 -8.78 -9.56 2.39
C ASP A 102 -7.36 -9.38 1.85
N LYS A 103 -7.21 -8.61 0.76
CA LYS A 103 -5.90 -8.31 0.18
C LYS A 103 -5.09 -7.40 1.11
N TRP A 104 -5.72 -6.41 1.73
CA TRP A 104 -5.07 -5.53 2.70
C TRP A 104 -4.58 -6.30 3.93
N VAL A 105 -5.44 -7.13 4.52
CA VAL A 105 -5.11 -7.97 5.68
C VAL A 105 -3.98 -8.95 5.34
N SER A 106 -4.01 -9.56 4.15
CA SER A 106 -2.94 -10.45 3.69
C SER A 106 -1.59 -9.73 3.61
N VAL A 107 -1.55 -8.52 3.05
CA VAL A 107 -0.34 -7.70 2.94
C VAL A 107 0.17 -7.28 4.31
N ALA A 108 -0.70 -6.79 5.19
CA ALA A 108 -0.31 -6.40 6.55
C ALA A 108 0.19 -7.60 7.37
N ALA A 109 -0.43 -8.77 7.24
CA ALA A 109 0.02 -9.98 7.91
C ALA A 109 1.37 -10.47 7.36
N ALA A 110 1.60 -10.37 6.06
CA ALA A 110 2.90 -10.68 5.44
C ALA A 110 3.99 -9.74 5.98
N TRP A 111 3.76 -8.43 5.98
CA TRP A 111 4.68 -7.45 6.56
C TRP A 111 4.99 -7.77 8.03
N ARG A 112 3.96 -8.03 8.83
CA ARG A 112 4.11 -8.30 10.27
C ARG A 112 4.85 -9.59 10.58
N SER A 113 4.71 -10.59 9.72
CA SER A 113 5.44 -11.86 9.82
C SER A 113 6.87 -11.80 9.24
N GLY A 114 7.35 -10.60 8.86
CA GLY A 114 8.69 -10.42 8.29
C GLY A 114 8.84 -11.02 6.89
N ARG A 115 7.73 -11.35 6.21
CA ARG A 115 7.80 -11.85 4.84
C ARG A 115 8.14 -10.68 3.90
N PRO A 116 9.11 -10.86 2.98
CA PRO A 116 9.44 -9.82 2.03
C PRO A 116 8.23 -9.52 1.16
N LEU A 117 7.95 -8.23 0.99
CA LEU A 117 6.95 -7.74 0.06
C LEU A 117 7.67 -7.22 -1.17
N PRO A 118 7.15 -7.47 -2.38
CA PRO A 118 7.72 -6.89 -3.58
C PRO A 118 7.59 -5.36 -3.53
N PRO A 119 8.51 -4.62 -4.17
CA PRO A 119 8.41 -3.18 -4.30
C PRO A 119 7.08 -2.75 -4.95
N VAL A 120 6.67 -1.50 -4.74
CA VAL A 120 5.55 -0.91 -5.48
C VAL A 120 6.01 -0.48 -6.88
N GLU A 121 5.07 -0.24 -7.79
CA GLU A 121 5.39 0.36 -9.09
C GLU A 121 4.93 1.80 -9.09
N LEU A 122 5.86 2.73 -9.36
CA LEU A 122 5.59 4.16 -9.38
C LEU A 122 5.92 4.76 -10.74
N ILE A 123 5.13 5.76 -11.10
CA ILE A 123 5.41 6.65 -12.23
C ILE A 123 5.84 7.99 -11.65
N ARG A 124 7.00 8.48 -12.08
CA ARG A 124 7.47 9.82 -11.74
C ARG A 124 7.08 10.81 -12.85
N VAL A 125 6.41 11.90 -12.47
CA VAL A 125 6.15 13.06 -13.33
C VAL A 125 6.63 14.31 -12.60
N GLY A 126 7.65 14.98 -13.13
CA GLY A 126 8.34 16.05 -12.42
C GLY A 126 8.91 15.55 -11.09
N ASP A 127 8.50 16.17 -9.98
CA ASP A 127 8.92 15.80 -8.61
C ASP A 127 7.90 14.95 -7.84
N SER A 128 6.81 14.56 -8.51
CA SER A 128 5.70 13.81 -7.93
C SER A 128 5.67 12.38 -8.45
N TYR A 129 5.11 11.49 -7.63
CA TYR A 129 4.96 10.07 -7.93
C TYR A 129 3.49 9.66 -7.94
N PHE A 130 3.16 8.72 -8.83
CA PHE A 130 1.83 8.15 -9.00
C PHE A 130 1.94 6.64 -8.91
N VAL A 131 1.07 6.01 -8.11
CA VAL A 131 1.05 4.55 -7.98
C VAL A 131 0.50 3.93 -9.25
N ARG A 132 1.24 2.99 -9.85
CA ARG A 132 0.79 2.09 -10.90
C ARG A 132 0.27 0.78 -10.31
N ASP A 133 1.10 0.12 -9.50
CA ASP A 133 0.75 -1.09 -8.74
C ASP A 133 1.19 -0.99 -7.27
N GLY A 134 0.54 -1.77 -6.42
CA GLY A 134 0.93 -1.92 -5.02
C GLY A 134 0.16 -1.04 -4.04
N HIS A 135 -1.02 -0.52 -4.40
CA HIS A 135 -1.84 0.35 -3.53
C HIS A 135 -2.06 -0.20 -2.12
N HIS A 136 -2.29 -1.52 -1.98
CA HIS A 136 -2.45 -2.13 -0.65
C HIS A 136 -1.14 -2.09 0.16
N ARG A 137 0.01 -2.29 -0.49
CA ARG A 137 1.33 -2.20 0.16
C ARG A 137 1.61 -0.77 0.61
N LEU A 138 1.33 0.20 -0.26
CA LEU A 138 1.46 1.61 0.09
C LEU A 138 0.50 2.04 1.21
N SER A 139 -0.76 1.59 1.15
CA SER A 139 -1.76 1.82 2.19
C SER A 139 -1.32 1.28 3.54
N VAL A 140 -0.79 0.05 3.58
CA VAL A 140 -0.22 -0.56 4.79
C VAL A 140 0.99 0.23 5.29
N ALA A 141 1.95 0.56 4.42
CA ALA A 141 3.12 1.35 4.78
C ALA A 141 2.75 2.72 5.37
N HIS A 142 1.79 3.41 4.76
CA HIS A 142 1.26 4.69 5.22
C HIS A 142 0.54 4.54 6.58
N GLN A 143 -0.32 3.53 6.74
CA GLN A 143 -1.01 3.25 8.00
C GLN A 143 -0.05 2.91 9.15
N LEU A 144 1.10 2.32 8.84
CA LEU A 144 2.17 2.01 9.79
C LEU A 144 3.13 3.18 10.04
N GLY A 145 2.91 4.34 9.41
CA GLY A 145 3.73 5.54 9.60
C GLY A 145 5.13 5.45 8.99
N GLN A 146 5.34 4.59 7.98
CA GLN A 146 6.61 4.53 7.27
C GLN A 146 6.86 5.86 6.52
N ALA A 147 8.11 6.32 6.50
CA ALA A 147 8.49 7.54 5.78
C ALA A 147 8.74 7.29 4.29
N THR A 148 9.18 6.07 3.95
CA THR A 148 9.66 5.69 2.63
C THR A 148 9.12 4.32 2.23
N ILE A 149 9.14 4.03 0.93
CA ILE A 149 8.77 2.73 0.37
C ILE A 149 9.71 2.38 -0.79
N ASP A 150 10.04 1.10 -0.94
CA ASP A 150 10.81 0.63 -2.09
C ASP A 150 9.91 0.48 -3.31
N ALA A 151 10.38 1.00 -4.44
CA ALA A 151 9.61 1.11 -5.67
C ALA A 151 10.45 0.89 -6.92
N HIS A 152 9.90 0.20 -7.92
CA HIS A 152 10.36 0.35 -9.30
C HIS A 152 9.77 1.63 -9.89
N VAL A 153 10.62 2.52 -10.40
CA VAL A 153 10.22 3.86 -10.85
C VAL A 153 10.35 3.97 -12.36
N THR A 154 9.25 4.23 -13.04
CA THR A 154 9.25 4.68 -14.45
C THR A 154 9.11 6.21 -14.49
N LEU A 155 10.08 6.90 -15.07
CA LEU A 155 9.98 8.34 -15.35
C LEU A 155 9.18 8.57 -16.63
N TRP A 156 8.19 9.45 -16.52
CA TRP A 156 7.40 9.95 -17.63
C TRP A 156 7.80 11.39 -17.92
N GLN A 157 8.54 11.59 -19.02
CA GLN A 157 8.92 12.91 -19.50
C GLN A 157 8.04 13.30 -20.70
N PRO A 158 7.53 14.55 -20.73
CA PRO A 158 6.98 15.14 -21.95
C PRO A 158 8.05 15.10 -23.05
N ARG A 159 7.64 14.71 -24.25
CA ARG A 159 8.49 14.79 -25.44
C ARG A 159 8.58 16.20 -25.98
#